data_AF-A0A537N1Z4-F1
#
_entry.id   AF-A0A537N1Z4-F1
#
_cell.length_a   1.000
_cell.length_b   1.000
_cell.length_c   1.000
_cell.angle_alpha   90.00
_cell.angle_beta   90.00
_cell.angle_gamma   90.00
#
_symmetry.space_group_name_H-M   'P 1'
#
loop_
_entity.id
_entity.type
_entity.pdbx_description
1 polymer ?
#
loop_
_entity_poly.entity_id
_entity_poly.type
_entity_poly.pdbx_seq_one_letter_code
_entity_poly.pdbx_strand_id
1 'polypeptide(L)'
;MSTPTPTERSLPIGLLLTLPIALVLYGLMLANAVNEPMGGGESRMAAAFEGLFVTVGLWIVLAVMLVIAGITGSMPKWVGFLAIVLVPMSGIAAFTALDMVSRHMPWALLFLVVLPILIVFYAFWARLPTLHAALEAQRTSTAVWGSIFALSIAAFVFAA
;
A
#
# COMPACT_ATOMS: atom_id res chain seq x y z
N MET A 1 38.82 -9.49 28.07
CA MET A 1 37.57 -10.22 27.85
C MET A 1 36.50 -9.18 27.57
N SER A 2 36.29 -8.81 26.30
CA SER A 2 35.35 -7.79 25.88
C SER A 2 33.97 -8.42 25.71
N THR A 3 33.02 -8.03 26.56
CA THR A 3 31.60 -8.37 26.39
C THR A 3 31.08 -7.74 25.10
N PRO A 4 30.43 -8.48 24.19
CA PRO A 4 29.79 -7.87 23.04
C PRO A 4 28.65 -6.97 23.54
N THR A 5 28.69 -5.69 23.16
CA THR A 5 27.60 -4.74 23.37
C THR A 5 26.34 -5.27 22.70
N PRO A 6 25.17 -5.23 23.36
CA PRO A 6 23.92 -5.65 22.74
C PRO A 6 23.68 -4.74 21.55
N THR A 7 23.61 -5.34 20.36
CA THR A 7 23.34 -4.65 19.10
C THR A 7 22.07 -3.82 19.30
N GLU A 8 22.19 -2.50 19.26
CA GLU A 8 21.04 -1.60 19.38
C GLU A 8 20.02 -2.00 18.32
N ARG A 9 18.88 -2.50 18.79
CA ARG A 9 17.73 -2.84 17.96
C ARG A 9 17.21 -1.51 17.39
N SER A 10 17.71 -1.10 16.24
CA SER A 10 17.28 0.14 15.60
C SER A 10 15.80 -0.01 15.24
N LEU A 11 14.95 0.70 16.00
CA LEU A 11 13.53 0.79 15.72
C LEU A 11 13.34 1.27 14.26
N PRO A 12 12.27 0.84 13.58
CA PRO A 12 12.01 1.21 12.19
C PRO A 12 11.54 2.67 12.06
N ILE A 13 12.37 3.63 12.46
CA ILE A 13 12.06 5.06 12.58
C ILE A 13 11.52 5.61 11.25
N GLY A 14 12.14 5.29 10.11
CA GLY A 14 11.66 5.76 8.80
C GLY A 14 10.25 5.27 8.45
N LEU A 15 9.91 4.03 8.82
CA LEU A 15 8.57 3.44 8.64
C LEU A 15 7.56 4.06 9.61
N LEU A 16 7.97 4.28 10.87
CA LEU A 16 7.13 4.93 11.88
C LEU A 16 6.83 6.39 11.55
N LEU A 17 7.77 7.11 10.94
CA LEU A 17 7.59 8.49 10.50
C LEU A 17 6.69 8.60 9.26
N THR A 18 6.75 7.63 8.36
CA THR A 18 5.93 7.62 7.12
C THR A 18 4.54 7.05 7.32
N LEU A 19 4.35 6.16 8.30
CA LEU A 19 3.06 5.57 8.65
C LEU A 19 1.93 6.58 8.90
N PRO A 20 2.09 7.65 9.72
CA PRO A 20 1.00 8.60 9.95
C PRO A 20 0.60 9.32 8.67
N ILE A 21 1.55 9.64 7.79
CA ILE A 21 1.27 10.25 6.48
C ILE A 21 0.46 9.28 5.61
N ALA A 22 0.87 8.02 5.55
CA ALA A 22 0.13 6.97 4.84
C ALA A 22 -1.29 6.80 5.41
N LEU A 23 -1.45 6.82 6.73
CA LEU A 23 -2.74 6.66 7.39
C LEU A 23 -3.69 7.82 7.08
N VAL A 24 -3.18 9.05 7.11
CA VAL A 24 -3.96 10.25 6.76
C VAL A 24 -4.42 10.17 5.31
N LEU A 25 -3.50 9.89 4.37
CA LEU A 25 -3.84 9.78 2.95
C LEU A 25 -4.79 8.62 2.66
N TYR A 26 -4.65 7.51 3.37
CA TYR A 26 -5.57 6.37 3.29
C TYR A 26 -6.97 6.72 3.78
N GLY A 27 -7.08 7.41 4.91
CA GLY A 27 -8.36 7.90 5.43
C GLY A 27 -9.02 8.90 4.48
N LEU A 28 -8.24 9.83 3.92
CA LEU A 28 -8.72 10.79 2.91
C LEU A 28 -9.18 10.10 1.63
N MET A 29 -8.45 9.09 1.15
CA MET A 29 -8.84 8.32 -0.04
C MET A 29 -10.18 7.62 0.20
N LEU A 30 -10.35 6.96 1.34
CA LEU A 30 -11.61 6.29 1.68
C LEU A 30 -12.74 7.29 1.86
N ALA A 31 -12.49 8.43 2.50
CA ALA A 31 -13.47 9.50 2.64
C ALA A 31 -13.91 10.04 1.28
N ASN A 32 -12.96 10.32 0.38
CA ASN A 32 -13.25 10.76 -0.98
C ASN A 32 -14.04 9.70 -1.77
N ALA A 33 -13.72 8.41 -1.60
CA ALA A 33 -14.41 7.31 -2.27
C ALA A 33 -15.89 7.16 -1.86
N VAL A 34 -16.23 7.46 -0.60
CA VAL A 34 -17.60 7.33 -0.09
C VAL A 34 -18.40 8.63 -0.12
N ASN A 35 -17.76 9.77 -0.33
CA ASN A 35 -18.42 11.07 -0.34
C ASN A 35 -18.92 11.41 -1.74
N GLU A 36 -20.22 11.68 -1.85
CA GLU A 36 -20.79 12.29 -3.06
C GLU A 36 -20.66 13.82 -3.00
N PRO A 37 -20.06 14.46 -4.03
CA PRO A 37 -19.93 15.92 -4.05
C PRO A 37 -21.31 16.60 -4.08
N MET A 38 -21.63 17.35 -3.02
CA MET A 38 -22.82 18.19 -2.95
C MET A 38 -22.60 19.47 -3.77
N GLY A 39 -22.84 19.41 -5.08
CA GLY A 39 -22.74 20.56 -5.97
C GLY A 39 -22.76 20.22 -7.46
N GLY A 40 -22.51 21.24 -8.30
CA GLY A 40 -22.52 21.15 -9.76
C GLY A 40 -21.26 20.51 -10.36
N GLY A 41 -21.01 20.75 -11.64
CA GLY A 41 -19.86 20.17 -12.36
C GLY A 41 -18.50 20.55 -11.75
N GLU A 42 -18.36 21.78 -11.27
CA GLU A 42 -17.12 22.29 -10.67
C GLU A 42 -16.73 21.56 -9.38
N SER A 43 -17.69 21.27 -8.50
CA SER A 43 -17.43 20.52 -7.26
C SER A 43 -17.09 19.06 -7.54
N ARG A 44 -17.70 18.45 -8.56
CA ARG A 44 -17.36 17.09 -9.00
C ARG A 44 -15.97 17.02 -9.60
N MET A 45 -15.59 18.02 -10.39
CA MET A 45 -14.23 18.14 -10.94
C MET A 45 -13.20 18.29 -9.82
N ALA A 46 -13.48 19.15 -8.83
CA ALA A 46 -12.61 19.34 -7.67
C ALA A 46 -12.43 18.04 -6.87
N ALA A 47 -13.52 17.32 -6.57
CA ALA A 47 -13.47 16.05 -5.85
C ALA A 47 -12.69 14.97 -6.61
N ALA A 48 -12.79 14.95 -7.96
CA ALA A 48 -12.02 14.02 -8.79
C ALA A 48 -10.51 14.31 -8.75
N PHE A 49 -10.11 15.59 -8.82
CA PHE A 49 -8.70 15.97 -8.66
C PHE A 49 -8.18 15.67 -7.27
N GLU A 50 -8.96 15.94 -6.23
CA GLU A 50 -8.63 15.57 -4.85
C GLU A 50 -8.39 14.06 -4.74
N GLY A 51 -9.33 13.24 -5.22
CA GLY A 51 -9.20 11.79 -5.23
C GLY A 51 -7.96 11.31 -5.98
N LEU A 52 -7.65 11.93 -7.13
CA LEU A 52 -6.44 11.65 -7.90
C LEU A 52 -5.16 11.96 -7.10
N PHE A 53 -5.03 13.17 -6.57
CA PHE A 53 -3.83 13.57 -5.84
C PHE A 53 -3.63 12.78 -4.54
N VAL A 54 -4.71 12.53 -3.80
CA VAL A 54 -4.67 11.75 -2.56
C VAL A 54 -4.27 10.30 -2.85
N THR A 55 -4.87 9.68 -3.88
CA THR A 55 -4.56 8.30 -4.28
C THR A 55 -3.12 8.20 -4.78
N VAL A 56 -2.69 9.04 -5.72
CA VAL A 56 -1.31 9.04 -6.21
C VAL A 56 -0.32 9.29 -5.06
N GLY A 57 -0.61 10.27 -4.20
CA GLY A 57 0.20 10.57 -3.02
C GLY A 57 0.35 9.37 -2.09
N LEU A 58 -0.74 8.65 -1.81
CA LEU A 58 -0.71 7.45 -0.98
C LEU A 58 0.22 6.38 -1.57
N TRP A 59 0.09 6.09 -2.87
CA TRP A 59 0.93 5.07 -3.52
C TRP A 59 2.41 5.46 -3.56
N ILE A 60 2.72 6.76 -3.69
CA ILE A 60 4.10 7.25 -3.56
C ILE A 60 4.62 6.98 -2.15
N VAL A 61 3.85 7.31 -1.11
CA VAL A 61 4.26 7.05 0.28
C VAL A 61 4.45 5.56 0.54
N LEU A 62 3.56 4.70 0.04
CA LEU A 62 3.69 3.24 0.14
C LEU A 62 4.95 2.72 -0.58
N ALA A 63 5.25 3.25 -1.77
CA ALA A 63 6.49 2.92 -2.48
C ALA A 63 7.73 3.36 -1.69
N VAL A 64 7.71 4.55 -1.08
CA VAL A 64 8.79 5.03 -0.20
C VAL A 64 8.95 4.12 1.02
N MET A 65 7.86 3.69 1.65
CA MET A 65 7.89 2.74 2.78
C MET A 65 8.55 1.42 2.37
N LEU A 66 8.23 0.89 1.19
CA LEU A 66 8.85 -0.31 0.64
C LEU A 66 10.34 -0.11 0.33
N VAL A 67 10.72 1.04 -0.22
CA VAL A 67 12.14 1.38 -0.48
C VAL A 67 12.92 1.46 0.83
N ILE A 68 12.38 2.14 1.84
CA ILE A 68 12.98 2.19 3.18
C ILE A 68 13.14 0.76 3.71
N ALA A 69 12.08 -0.06 3.63
CA ALA A 69 12.11 -1.45 4.08
C ALA A 69 13.13 -2.31 3.30
N GLY A 70 13.27 -2.11 1.99
CA GLY A 70 14.21 -2.86 1.15
C GLY A 70 15.68 -2.48 1.35
N ILE A 71 15.98 -1.21 1.60
CA ILE A 71 17.36 -0.73 1.84
C ILE A 71 17.88 -1.20 3.21
N THR A 72 17.00 -1.33 4.19
CA THR A 72 17.37 -1.54 5.60
C THR A 72 16.92 -2.88 6.18
N GLY A 73 16.07 -3.62 5.48
CA GLY A 73 15.54 -4.91 5.87
C GLY A 73 16.11 -6.06 5.04
N SER A 74 15.72 -7.28 5.39
CA SER A 74 16.15 -8.51 4.72
C SER A 74 15.18 -8.90 3.60
N MET A 75 15.17 -8.11 2.52
CA MET A 75 14.24 -8.28 1.40
C MET A 75 14.90 -9.10 0.27
N PRO A 76 14.26 -10.17 -0.24
CA PRO A 76 14.81 -10.93 -1.37
C PRO A 76 14.91 -10.04 -2.63
N LYS A 77 16.03 -10.10 -3.35
CA LYS A 77 16.30 -9.20 -4.50
C LYS A 77 15.22 -9.25 -5.58
N TRP A 78 14.66 -10.43 -5.85
CA TRP A 78 13.60 -10.59 -6.84
C TRP A 78 12.31 -9.85 -6.47
N VAL A 79 12.03 -9.70 -5.16
CA VAL A 79 10.88 -8.93 -4.69
C VAL A 79 11.02 -7.44 -5.02
N GLY A 80 12.25 -6.90 -4.98
CA GLY A 80 12.51 -5.53 -5.41
C GLY A 80 12.08 -5.30 -6.87
N PHE A 81 12.33 -6.28 -7.74
CA PHE A 81 11.90 -6.21 -9.14
C PHE A 81 10.37 -6.30 -9.29
N LEU A 82 9.73 -7.22 -8.57
CA LEU A 82 8.27 -7.32 -8.52
C LEU A 82 7.62 -6.03 -8.04
N ALA A 83 8.16 -5.39 -7.00
CA ALA A 83 7.63 -4.16 -6.44
C ALA A 83 7.56 -3.02 -7.47
N ILE A 84 8.56 -2.92 -8.35
CA ILE A 84 8.60 -1.89 -9.40
C ILE A 84 7.40 -2.00 -10.34
N VAL A 85 6.89 -3.20 -10.57
CA VAL A 85 5.75 -3.42 -11.48
C VAL A 85 4.43 -3.48 -10.72
N LEU A 86 4.39 -4.24 -9.62
CA LEU A 86 3.17 -4.51 -8.86
C LEU A 86 2.68 -3.32 -8.06
N VAL A 87 3.57 -2.46 -7.56
CA VAL A 87 3.13 -1.28 -6.79
C VAL A 87 2.39 -0.30 -7.71
N PRO A 88 2.94 0.13 -8.87
CA PRO A 88 2.19 0.93 -9.83
C PRO A 88 0.91 0.23 -10.31
N MET A 89 0.99 -1.06 -10.63
CA MET A 89 -0.18 -1.83 -11.09
C MET A 89 -1.31 -1.84 -10.04
N SER A 90 -0.97 -2.01 -8.76
CA SER A 90 -1.95 -1.93 -7.66
C SER A 90 -2.56 -0.54 -7.51
N GLY A 91 -1.82 0.51 -7.86
CA GLY A 91 -2.34 1.89 -7.86
C GLY A 91 -3.35 2.10 -8.98
N ILE A 92 -3.06 1.59 -10.18
CA ILE A 92 -4.02 1.62 -11.28
C ILE A 92 -5.27 0.79 -10.91
N ALA A 93 -5.10 -0.37 -10.28
CA ALA A 93 -6.21 -1.18 -9.79
C ALA A 93 -7.06 -0.46 -8.72
N ALA A 94 -6.46 0.39 -7.90
CA ALA A 94 -7.20 1.23 -6.97
C ALA A 94 -7.98 2.34 -7.68
N PHE A 95 -7.43 2.95 -8.74
CA PHE A 95 -8.18 3.87 -9.58
C PHE A 95 -9.39 3.20 -10.25
N THR A 96 -9.24 1.98 -10.76
CA THR A 96 -10.38 1.24 -11.30
C THR A 96 -11.40 0.92 -10.22
N ALA A 97 -10.97 0.59 -9.00
CA ALA A 97 -11.87 0.39 -7.88
C ALA A 97 -12.62 1.69 -7.49
N LEU A 98 -11.97 2.86 -7.50
CA LEU A 98 -12.61 4.16 -7.28
C LEU A 98 -13.70 4.43 -8.32
N ASP A 99 -13.41 4.16 -9.60
CA ASP A 99 -14.39 4.27 -10.67
C ASP A 99 -15.58 3.33 -10.45
N MET A 100 -15.34 2.07 -10.06
CA MET A 100 -16.41 1.13 -9.70
C MET A 100 -17.26 1.61 -8.53
N VAL A 101 -16.65 2.16 -7.47
CA VAL A 101 -17.38 2.75 -6.34
C VAL A 101 -18.29 3.89 -6.82
N SER A 102 -17.81 4.75 -7.72
CA SER A 102 -18.61 5.84 -8.30
C SER A 102 -19.81 5.33 -9.12
N ARG A 103 -19.69 4.12 -9.70
CA ARG A 103 -20.77 3.40 -10.40
C ARG A 103 -21.70 2.63 -9.45
N HIS A 104 -21.68 2.96 -8.16
CA HIS A 104 -22.52 2.35 -7.12
C HIS A 104 -22.22 0.85 -6.88
N MET A 105 -20.96 0.44 -7.04
CA MET A 105 -20.48 -0.89 -6.68
C MET A 105 -19.70 -0.86 -5.35
N PRO A 106 -20.38 -0.83 -4.19
CA PRO A 106 -19.74 -0.60 -2.89
C PRO A 106 -18.75 -1.70 -2.49
N TRP A 107 -18.87 -2.91 -3.05
CA TRP A 107 -17.92 -3.99 -2.79
C TRP A 107 -16.50 -3.66 -3.29
N ALA A 108 -16.35 -2.74 -4.24
CA ALA A 108 -15.05 -2.31 -4.75
C ALA A 108 -14.20 -1.58 -3.69
N LEU A 109 -14.82 -1.09 -2.60
CA LEU A 109 -14.10 -0.59 -1.43
C LEU A 109 -13.13 -1.65 -0.84
N LEU A 110 -13.38 -2.94 -1.04
CA LEU A 110 -12.49 -4.00 -0.56
C LEU A 110 -11.09 -3.87 -1.19
N PHE A 111 -10.99 -3.54 -2.49
CA PHE A 111 -9.69 -3.35 -3.14
C PHE A 111 -8.94 -2.15 -2.56
N LEU A 112 -9.66 -1.05 -2.33
CA LEU A 112 -9.12 0.17 -1.72
C LEU A 112 -8.65 -0.06 -0.29
N VAL A 113 -9.33 -0.93 0.44
CA VAL A 113 -8.96 -1.25 1.82
C VAL A 113 -7.76 -2.20 1.86
N VAL A 114 -7.82 -3.30 1.12
CA VAL A 114 -6.89 -4.42 1.28
C VAL A 114 -5.53 -4.14 0.63
N LEU A 115 -5.48 -3.49 -0.54
CA LEU A 115 -4.22 -3.24 -1.25
C LEU A 115 -3.21 -2.41 -0.44
N PRO A 116 -3.57 -1.24 0.13
CA PRO A 116 -2.65 -0.45 0.95
C PRO A 116 -2.20 -1.21 2.21
N ILE A 117 -3.13 -1.93 2.86
CA ILE A 117 -2.85 -2.69 4.07
C ILE A 117 -1.80 -3.78 3.80
N LEU A 118 -1.92 -4.51 2.68
CA LEU A 118 -0.95 -5.54 2.29
C LEU A 118 0.45 -4.95 2.07
N ILE A 119 0.54 -3.77 1.44
CA ILE A 119 1.82 -3.10 1.19
C ILE A 119 2.47 -2.62 2.49
N VAL A 120 1.69 -1.97 3.38
CA VAL A 120 2.17 -1.55 4.70
C VAL A 120 2.62 -2.76 5.51
N PHE A 121 1.80 -3.81 5.56
CA PHE A 121 2.11 -5.05 6.26
C PHE A 121 3.44 -5.63 5.77
N TYR A 122 3.65 -5.72 4.46
CA TYR A 122 4.89 -6.22 3.89
C TYR A 122 6.10 -5.34 4.27
N ALA A 123 5.96 -4.02 4.21
CA ALA A 123 7.04 -3.09 4.57
C ALA A 123 7.45 -3.21 6.05
N PHE A 124 6.49 -3.41 6.95
CA PHE A 124 6.76 -3.70 8.36
C PHE A 124 7.35 -5.09 8.58
N TRP A 125 6.82 -6.11 7.91
CA TRP A 125 7.31 -7.48 7.97
C TRP A 125 8.78 -7.57 7.54
N ALA A 126 9.16 -6.89 6.46
CA ALA A 126 10.54 -6.86 5.94
C ALA A 126 11.56 -6.31 6.96
N ARG A 127 11.14 -5.47 7.92
CA ARG A 127 12.01 -4.87 8.94
C ARG A 127 11.99 -5.56 10.31
N LEU A 128 10.99 -6.38 10.61
CA LEU A 128 10.83 -6.96 11.95
C LEU A 128 11.49 -8.34 12.01
N PRO A 129 12.69 -8.48 12.62
CA PRO A 129 13.39 -9.78 12.69
C PRO A 129 12.59 -10.81 13.48
N THR A 130 11.75 -10.38 14.42
CA THR A 130 10.85 -11.24 15.19
C THR A 130 9.78 -11.88 14.30
N LEU A 131 9.34 -11.19 13.23
CA LEU A 131 8.39 -11.75 12.26
C LEU A 131 9.08 -12.70 11.28
N HIS A 132 10.32 -12.41 10.87
CA HIS A 132 11.13 -13.36 10.07
C HIS A 132 11.42 -14.66 10.82
N ALA A 133 11.54 -14.61 12.15
CA ALA A 133 11.74 -15.81 12.98
C ALA A 133 10.49 -16.72 13.03
N ALA A 134 9.29 -16.15 12.87
CA ALA A 134 8.03 -16.89 12.88
C ALA A 134 7.55 -17.29 11.47
N LEU A 135 7.97 -16.54 10.44
CA LEU A 135 7.45 -16.66 9.09
C LEU A 135 8.59 -16.78 8.07
N GLU A 136 8.59 -17.89 7.32
CA GLU A 136 9.56 -18.12 6.26
C GLU A 136 9.49 -17.01 5.20
N ALA A 137 10.64 -16.44 4.87
CA ALA A 137 10.71 -15.25 4.04
C ALA A 137 10.13 -15.44 2.63
N GLN A 138 10.34 -16.63 2.06
CA GLN A 138 9.89 -16.97 0.73
C GLN A 138 8.36 -17.14 0.68
N ARG A 139 7.77 -17.90 1.62
CA ARG A 139 6.32 -18.11 1.66
C ARG A 139 5.55 -16.82 1.87
N THR A 140 6.01 -15.98 2.82
CA THR A 140 5.34 -14.71 3.12
C THR A 140 5.41 -13.75 1.95
N SER A 141 6.57 -13.66 1.29
CA SER A 141 6.73 -12.83 0.11
C SER A 141 5.84 -13.30 -1.03
N THR A 142 5.83 -14.60 -1.33
CA THR A 142 4.96 -15.15 -2.39
C THR A 142 3.48 -14.93 -2.07
N ALA A 143 3.06 -15.12 -0.82
CA ALA A 143 1.67 -14.93 -0.42
C ALA A 143 1.22 -13.47 -0.55
N VAL A 144 2.02 -12.52 -0.06
CA VAL A 144 1.64 -11.09 -0.11
C VAL A 144 1.68 -10.56 -1.53
N TRP A 145 2.77 -10.79 -2.28
CA TRP A 145 2.87 -10.30 -3.66
C TRP A 145 1.91 -11.03 -4.60
N GLY A 146 1.65 -12.31 -4.37
CA GLY A 146 0.60 -13.06 -5.06
C GLY A 146 -0.79 -12.50 -4.79
N SER A 147 -1.06 -12.09 -3.55
CA SER A 147 -2.34 -11.44 -3.18
C SER A 147 -2.48 -10.06 -3.84
N ILE A 148 -1.43 -9.24 -3.84
CA ILE A 148 -1.44 -7.92 -4.52
C ILE A 148 -1.70 -8.12 -6.02
N PHE A 149 -1.01 -9.08 -6.65
CA PHE A 149 -1.21 -9.41 -8.06
C PHE A 149 -2.64 -9.88 -8.35
N ALA A 150 -3.15 -10.84 -7.57
CA ALA A 150 -4.49 -11.39 -7.74
C ALA A 150 -5.57 -10.33 -7.55
N LEU A 151 -5.44 -9.48 -6.51
CA LEU A 151 -6.37 -8.37 -6.27
C LEU A 151 -6.30 -7.33 -7.39
N SER A 152 -5.11 -7.03 -7.92
CA SER A 152 -4.94 -6.09 -9.03
C SER A 152 -5.61 -6.61 -10.31
N ILE A 153 -5.40 -7.88 -10.65
CA ILE A 153 -6.06 -8.50 -11.80
C ILE A 153 -7.57 -8.58 -11.59
N ALA A 154 -8.02 -8.99 -10.41
CA ALA A 154 -9.45 -9.06 -10.09
C ALA A 154 -10.11 -7.69 -10.28
N ALA A 155 -9.50 -6.61 -9.80
CA ALA A 155 -10.01 -5.26 -10.01
C ALA A 155 -10.17 -4.92 -11.51
N PHE A 156 -9.20 -5.27 -12.35
CA PHE A 156 -9.31 -5.06 -13.80
C PHE A 156 -10.39 -5.92 -14.46
N VAL A 157 -10.52 -7.18 -14.05
CA VAL A 157 -11.53 -8.11 -14.58
C VAL A 157 -12.94 -7.66 -14.22
N PHE A 158 -13.16 -7.19 -12.99
CA PHE A 158 -14.48 -6.72 -12.56
C PHE A 158 -14.83 -5.31 -13.07
N ALA A 159 -13.84 -4.53 -13.49
CA ALA A 159 -14.06 -3.20 -14.08
C ALA A 159 -14.41 -3.25 -15.59
N ALA A 160 -14.11 -4.37 -16.26
CA ALA A 160 -14.41 -4.63 -17.67
C ALA A 160 -15.88 -4.99 -17.89
#